data_AF-A0A0F2Q937-F1
#
_entry.id   AF-A0A0F2Q937-F1
#
_cell.length_a   1.000
_cell.length_b   1.000
_cell.length_c   1.000
_cell.angle_alpha   90.00
_cell.angle_beta   90.00
_cell.angle_gamma   90.00
#
_symmetry.space_group_name_H-M   'P 1'
#
loop_
_entity.id
_entity.type
_entity.pdbx_description
1 polymer ?
#
loop_
_entity_poly.entity_id
_entity_poly.type
_entity_poly.pdbx_seq_one_letter_code
_entity_poly.pdbx_strand_id
1 'polypeptide(L)'
;MNPFRSFLKSLSYFMTGNLIFPKERIGETYRMEDGREFSIFRHAIVKSESISPSPAIFKVRFLLANMTPERNKVFSLIPIPFFIGLPGFKAKLWMIDEKDGYFQGMYEWNSLLSAQKYSKSFAMKFMTKRSMPGTANYEIIANKDLEGYIGTLERLG
;
A
#
# COMPACT_ATOMS: atom_id res chain seq x y z
N MET A 1 0.88 5.71 16.61
CA MET A 1 2.19 5.19 16.14
C MET A 1 3.13 6.38 15.93
N ASN A 2 4.39 6.31 16.36
CA ASN A 2 5.32 7.44 16.37
C ASN A 2 6.01 7.59 14.99
N PRO A 3 5.92 8.75 14.32
CA PRO A 3 6.50 8.98 12.99
C PRO A 3 8.03 8.93 12.97
N PHE A 4 8.69 9.44 14.01
CA PHE A 4 10.16 9.43 14.10
C PHE A 4 10.69 8.00 14.23
N ARG A 5 10.06 7.17 15.08
CA ARG A 5 10.43 5.75 15.20
C ARG A 5 10.22 4.99 13.89
N SER A 6 9.12 5.27 13.18
CA SER A 6 8.88 4.70 11.85
C SER A 6 9.99 5.10 10.88
N PHE A 7 10.33 6.38 10.82
CA PHE A 7 11.39 6.89 9.97
C PHE A 7 12.76 6.23 10.23
N LEU A 8 13.19 6.14 11.49
CA LEU A 8 14.44 5.48 11.86
C LEU A 8 14.45 3.99 11.47
N LYS A 9 13.32 3.29 11.69
CA LYS A 9 13.20 1.89 11.29
C LYS A 9 13.23 1.72 9.77
N SER A 10 12.56 2.59 9.03
CA SER A 10 12.63 2.63 7.56
C SER A 10 14.07 2.81 7.08
N LEU A 11 14.82 3.76 7.66
CA LEU A 11 16.23 3.98 7.32
C LEU A 11 17.06 2.71 7.56
N SER A 12 16.81 1.99 8.67
CA SER A 12 17.47 0.70 8.90
C SER A 12 17.19 -0.31 7.78
N TYR A 13 15.95 -0.40 7.26
CA TYR A 13 15.64 -1.31 6.16
C TYR A 13 16.33 -0.92 4.85
N PHE A 14 16.47 0.38 4.57
CA PHE A 14 17.26 0.86 3.44
C PHE A 14 18.73 0.48 3.60
N MET A 15 19.33 0.75 4.76
CA MET A 15 20.76 0.49 5.02
C MET A 15 21.10 -1.00 5.02
N THR A 16 20.21 -1.86 5.49
CA THR A 16 20.44 -3.32 5.54
C THR A 16 19.98 -4.06 4.28
N GLY A 17 19.49 -3.37 3.25
CA GLY A 17 18.95 -4.02 2.04
C GLY A 17 17.68 -4.86 2.28
N ASN A 18 16.98 -4.60 3.37
CA ASN A 18 15.74 -5.29 3.74
C ASN A 18 14.50 -4.68 3.10
N LEU A 19 14.60 -3.50 2.49
CA LEU A 19 13.56 -2.97 1.61
C LEU A 19 13.90 -3.27 0.15
N ILE A 20 12.99 -3.89 -0.58
CA ILE A 20 13.11 -4.16 -2.01
C ILE A 20 11.95 -3.56 -2.78
N PHE A 21 12.18 -3.26 -4.06
CA PHE A 21 11.20 -2.75 -5.01
C PHE A 21 11.10 -3.69 -6.22
N PRO A 22 10.35 -4.80 -6.09
CA PRO A 22 10.20 -5.78 -7.16
C PRO A 22 9.54 -5.13 -8.40
N LYS A 23 9.91 -5.60 -9.59
CA LYS A 23 9.43 -5.04 -10.87
C LYS A 23 8.49 -5.98 -11.63
N GLU A 24 8.39 -7.22 -11.20
CA GLU A 24 7.76 -8.33 -11.92
C GLU A 24 6.26 -8.10 -12.12
N ARG A 25 5.62 -7.42 -11.16
CA ARG A 25 4.18 -7.12 -11.19
C ARG A 25 3.84 -5.75 -11.79
N ILE A 26 4.83 -4.94 -12.15
CA ILE A 26 4.59 -3.59 -12.64
C ILE A 26 3.97 -3.66 -14.04
N GLY A 27 2.84 -2.98 -14.24
CA GLY A 27 2.05 -3.01 -15.47
C GLY A 27 0.93 -4.06 -15.46
N GLU A 28 0.95 -5.03 -14.54
CA GLU A 28 -0.17 -5.97 -14.38
C GLU A 28 -1.43 -5.21 -13.99
N THR A 29 -2.54 -5.55 -14.65
CA THR A 29 -3.86 -4.96 -14.38
C THR A 29 -4.77 -6.03 -13.82
N TYR A 30 -5.56 -5.67 -12.81
CA TYR A 30 -6.48 -6.58 -12.15
C TYR A 30 -7.87 -5.97 -12.07
N ARG A 31 -8.89 -6.80 -12.32
CA ARG A 31 -10.28 -6.44 -12.03
C ARG A 31 -10.57 -6.70 -10.56
N MET A 32 -11.03 -5.67 -9.87
CA MET A 32 -11.42 -5.70 -8.47
C MET A 32 -12.83 -6.24 -8.31
N GLU A 33 -13.25 -6.51 -7.07
CA GLU A 33 -14.57 -7.07 -6.75
C GLU A 33 -15.73 -6.16 -7.17
N ASP A 34 -15.50 -4.85 -7.25
CA ASP A 34 -16.48 -3.87 -7.73
C ASP A 34 -16.40 -3.63 -9.24
N GLY A 35 -15.66 -4.46 -9.97
CA GLY A 35 -15.52 -4.40 -11.43
C GLY A 35 -14.54 -3.32 -11.93
N ARG A 36 -14.00 -2.48 -11.05
CA ARG A 36 -12.97 -1.50 -11.42
C ARG A 36 -11.65 -2.17 -11.75
N GLU A 37 -10.90 -1.58 -12.67
CA GLU A 37 -9.63 -2.11 -13.13
C GLU A 37 -8.50 -1.26 -12.59
N PHE A 38 -7.48 -1.89 -12.01
CA PHE A 38 -6.34 -1.17 -11.44
C PHE A 38 -5.03 -1.78 -11.94
N SER A 39 -4.16 -0.93 -12.48
CA SER A 39 -2.83 -1.30 -12.95
C SER A 39 -1.78 -1.01 -11.87
N ILE A 40 -0.93 -1.98 -11.58
CA ILE A 40 0.16 -1.83 -10.60
C ILE A 40 1.26 -0.94 -11.21
N PHE A 41 1.66 0.11 -10.49
CA PHE A 41 2.79 0.98 -10.92
C PHE A 41 3.95 1.02 -9.92
N ARG A 42 3.79 0.46 -8.71
CA ARG A 42 4.87 0.32 -7.74
C ARG A 42 4.61 -0.86 -6.81
N HIS A 43 5.68 -1.54 -6.42
CA HIS A 43 5.68 -2.58 -5.40
C HIS A 43 6.84 -2.34 -4.43
N ALA A 44 6.61 -2.48 -3.13
CA ALA A 44 7.64 -2.45 -2.11
C ALA A 44 7.42 -3.58 -1.11
N ILE A 45 8.48 -4.29 -0.73
CA ILE A 45 8.45 -5.37 0.25
C ILE A 45 9.55 -5.14 1.28
N VAL A 46 9.22 -5.31 2.56
CA VAL A 46 10.19 -5.44 3.64
C VAL A 46 10.45 -6.93 3.89
N LYS A 47 11.68 -7.37 3.62
CA LYS A 47 12.14 -8.73 3.92
C LYS A 47 11.96 -9.03 5.40
N SER A 48 11.31 -10.13 5.68
CA SER A 48 11.06 -10.61 7.04
C SER A 48 10.97 -12.13 7.00
N GLU A 49 11.80 -12.77 7.81
CA GLU A 49 11.94 -14.23 7.87
C GLU A 49 10.74 -14.92 8.53
N SER A 50 9.91 -14.18 9.26
CA SER A 50 8.74 -14.74 9.94
C SER A 50 7.51 -14.78 9.04
N ILE A 51 6.99 -16.00 8.88
CA ILE A 51 5.63 -16.24 8.40
C ILE A 51 4.67 -15.54 9.36
N SER A 52 3.72 -14.81 8.80
CA SER A 52 2.67 -14.15 9.58
C SER A 52 1.51 -15.14 9.73
N PRO A 53 1.17 -15.61 10.94
CA PRO A 53 0.12 -16.62 11.12
C PRO A 53 -1.29 -16.07 10.83
N SER A 54 -1.46 -14.75 10.86
CA SER A 54 -2.75 -14.08 10.65
C SER A 54 -2.60 -12.78 9.85
N PRO A 55 -2.06 -12.84 8.60
CA PRO A 55 -1.80 -11.65 7.82
C PRO A 55 -3.09 -10.90 7.52
N ALA A 56 -2.99 -9.60 7.27
CA ALA A 56 -4.12 -8.78 6.90
C ALA A 56 -3.75 -7.75 5.84
N ILE A 57 -4.69 -7.47 4.95
CA ILE A 57 -4.55 -6.44 3.94
C ILE A 57 -5.32 -5.20 4.37
N PHE A 58 -4.69 -4.03 4.27
CA PHE A 58 -5.36 -2.75 4.28
C PHE A 58 -5.45 -2.25 2.84
N LYS A 59 -6.66 -2.23 2.25
CA LYS A 59 -6.92 -1.76 0.88
C LYS A 59 -7.58 -0.39 0.97
N VAL A 60 -6.98 0.62 0.36
CA VAL A 60 -7.47 2.00 0.37
C VAL A 60 -7.56 2.54 -1.03
N ARG A 61 -8.61 3.32 -1.30
CA ARG A 61 -8.82 4.03 -2.56
C ARG A 61 -9.03 5.51 -2.31
N PHE A 62 -8.56 6.34 -3.23
CA PHE A 62 -8.74 7.78 -3.17
C PHE A 62 -8.47 8.44 -4.53
N LEU A 63 -9.09 9.60 -4.75
CA LEU A 63 -8.65 10.53 -5.78
C LEU A 63 -7.68 11.53 -5.17
N LEU A 64 -6.67 11.96 -5.92
CA LEU A 64 -5.74 12.99 -5.46
C LEU A 64 -6.32 14.38 -5.59
N ALA A 65 -6.10 15.21 -4.57
CA ALA A 65 -6.28 16.65 -4.69
C ALA A 65 -5.03 17.30 -5.31
N ASN A 66 -5.24 18.24 -6.23
CA ASN A 66 -4.21 19.18 -6.69
C ASN A 66 -2.94 18.54 -7.31
N MET A 67 -3.01 17.31 -7.82
CA MET A 67 -1.87 16.62 -8.42
C MET A 67 -2.31 15.65 -9.51
N THR A 68 -1.64 15.67 -10.66
CA THR A 68 -1.90 14.70 -11.74
C THR A 68 -1.41 13.31 -11.37
N PRO A 69 -1.98 12.25 -11.96
CA PRO A 69 -1.55 10.89 -11.69
C PRO A 69 -0.05 10.64 -11.89
N GLU A 70 0.54 11.19 -12.97
CA GLU A 70 1.95 11.03 -13.34
C GLU A 70 2.87 11.64 -12.29
N ARG A 71 2.52 12.86 -11.83
CA ARG A 71 3.25 13.53 -10.74
C ARG A 71 3.18 12.71 -9.45
N ASN A 72 2.04 12.09 -9.17
CA ASN A 72 1.91 11.26 -7.97
C ASN A 72 2.62 9.91 -8.08
N LYS A 73 2.70 9.30 -9.27
CA LYS A 73 3.51 8.09 -9.48
C LYS A 73 4.96 8.34 -9.03
N VAL A 74 5.52 9.51 -9.33
CA VAL A 74 6.84 9.94 -8.84
C VAL A 74 6.81 10.30 -7.34
N PHE A 75 5.91 11.19 -6.93
CA PHE A 75 5.82 11.68 -5.55
C PHE A 75 5.59 10.55 -4.53
N SER A 76 4.94 9.45 -4.94
CA SER A 76 4.61 8.31 -4.08
C SER A 76 5.80 7.62 -3.41
N LEU A 77 7.04 7.92 -3.83
CA LEU A 77 8.28 7.53 -3.17
C LEU A 77 8.53 8.28 -1.86
N ILE A 78 8.21 9.57 -1.80
CA ILE A 78 8.55 10.45 -0.67
C ILE A 78 7.86 9.99 0.63
N PRO A 79 6.58 9.55 0.62
CA PRO A 79 5.93 9.09 1.84
C PRO A 79 6.41 7.72 2.35
N ILE A 80 7.21 6.96 1.58
CA ILE A 80 7.59 5.57 1.91
C ILE A 80 8.23 5.44 3.30
N PRO A 81 9.25 6.24 3.67
CA PRO A 81 9.92 6.11 4.96
C PRO A 81 9.00 6.33 6.17
N PHE A 82 7.81 6.89 5.97
CA PHE A 82 6.88 7.16 7.05
C PHE A 82 5.98 5.97 7.40
N PHE A 83 5.75 5.03 6.47
CA PHE A 83 4.87 3.89 6.75
C PHE A 83 5.58 2.53 6.74
N ILE A 84 6.67 2.33 6.01
CA ILE A 84 7.32 1.01 5.93
C ILE A 84 7.95 0.58 7.26
N GLY A 85 8.37 1.54 8.09
CA GLY A 85 8.93 1.30 9.42
C GLY A 85 7.87 1.10 10.52
N LEU A 86 6.58 1.15 10.16
CA LEU A 86 5.51 0.89 11.12
C LEU A 86 5.50 -0.59 11.52
N PRO A 87 5.32 -0.91 12.82
CA PRO A 87 5.28 -2.29 13.28
C PRO A 87 4.28 -3.14 12.49
N GLY A 88 4.78 -4.25 11.97
CA GLY A 88 4.00 -5.24 11.24
C GLY A 88 3.85 -4.99 9.75
N PHE A 89 4.40 -3.91 9.17
CA PHE A 89 4.38 -3.70 7.72
C PHE A 89 5.19 -4.79 7.01
N LYS A 90 4.63 -5.36 5.93
CA LYS A 90 5.26 -6.41 5.11
C LYS A 90 5.44 -5.96 3.67
N ALA A 91 4.38 -5.47 3.02
CA ALA A 91 4.43 -5.08 1.62
C ALA A 91 3.42 -3.98 1.29
N LYS A 92 3.62 -3.34 0.14
CA LYS A 92 2.63 -2.44 -0.47
C LYS A 92 2.65 -2.52 -1.99
N LEU A 93 1.47 -2.62 -2.57
CA LEU A 93 1.21 -2.34 -3.98
C LEU A 93 0.58 -0.96 -4.12
N TRP A 94 1.06 -0.20 -5.11
CA TRP A 94 0.40 1.00 -5.57
C TRP A 94 -0.17 0.74 -6.95
N MET A 95 -1.44 1.09 -7.10
CA MET A 95 -2.20 0.82 -8.31
C MET A 95 -2.99 2.06 -8.70
N ILE A 96 -3.36 2.13 -9.97
CA ILE A 96 -4.15 3.21 -10.53
C ILE A 96 -5.23 2.66 -11.44
N ASP A 97 -6.43 3.20 -11.31
CA ASP A 97 -7.49 3.11 -12.31
C ASP A 97 -7.24 4.23 -13.32
N GLU A 98 -6.71 3.89 -14.50
CA GLU A 98 -6.35 4.87 -15.54
C GLU A 98 -7.59 5.52 -16.17
N LYS A 99 -8.79 4.93 -15.99
CA LYS A 99 -10.04 5.46 -16.53
C LYS A 99 -10.60 6.57 -15.65
N ASP A 100 -10.71 6.32 -14.35
CA ASP A 100 -11.33 7.27 -13.41
C ASP A 100 -10.31 8.06 -12.57
N GLY A 101 -9.02 7.70 -12.65
CA GLY A 101 -7.92 8.36 -11.94
C GLY A 101 -7.80 7.97 -10.45
N TYR A 102 -8.56 6.97 -9.99
CA TYR A 102 -8.47 6.50 -8.61
C TYR A 102 -7.13 5.83 -8.36
N PHE A 103 -6.50 6.20 -7.25
CA PHE A 103 -5.37 5.47 -6.70
C PHE A 103 -5.86 4.40 -5.74
N GLN A 104 -5.25 3.23 -5.80
CA GLN A 104 -5.42 2.17 -4.83
C GLN A 104 -4.07 1.81 -4.19
N GLY A 105 -4.07 1.74 -2.86
CA GLY A 105 -2.97 1.17 -2.10
C GLY A 105 -3.41 -0.11 -1.43
N MET A 106 -2.75 -1.23 -1.71
CA MET A 106 -2.92 -2.47 -0.96
C MET A 106 -1.69 -2.68 -0.08
N TYR A 107 -1.88 -2.78 1.22
CA TYR A 107 -0.81 -2.92 2.21
C TYR A 107 -0.94 -4.26 2.89
N GLU A 108 0.13 -5.04 2.91
CA GLU A 108 0.19 -6.25 3.72
C GLU A 108 0.74 -5.93 5.11
N TRP A 109 0.05 -6.45 6.11
CA TRP A 109 0.42 -6.41 7.51
C TRP A 109 0.52 -7.82 8.08
N ASN A 110 1.42 -8.01 9.02
CA ASN A 110 1.61 -9.28 9.72
C ASN A 110 0.44 -9.72 10.61
N SER A 111 -0.48 -8.79 10.90
CA SER A 111 -1.66 -9.05 11.74
C SER A 111 -2.78 -8.07 11.43
N LEU A 112 -4.02 -8.49 11.70
CA LEU A 112 -5.21 -7.64 11.68
C LEU A 112 -5.03 -6.39 12.56
N LEU A 113 -4.46 -6.56 13.76
CA LEU A 113 -4.23 -5.45 14.69
C LEU A 113 -3.27 -4.40 14.11
N SER A 114 -2.23 -4.82 13.39
CA SER A 114 -1.30 -3.91 12.72
C SER A 114 -2.00 -3.11 11.61
N ALA A 115 -2.84 -3.75 10.80
CA ALA A 115 -3.66 -3.07 9.77
C ALA A 115 -4.64 -2.06 10.39
N GLN A 116 -5.31 -2.43 11.49
CA GLN A 116 -6.21 -1.53 12.23
C GLN A 116 -5.46 -0.34 12.87
N LYS A 117 -4.24 -0.56 13.36
CA LYS A 117 -3.38 0.53 13.86
C LYS A 117 -2.95 1.48 12.73
N TYR A 118 -2.70 0.94 11.53
CA TYR A 118 -2.39 1.74 10.35
C TYR A 118 -3.53 2.67 9.94
N SER A 119 -4.79 2.21 10.01
CA SER A 119 -5.96 3.04 9.66
C SER A 119 -6.08 4.31 10.51
N LYS A 120 -5.54 4.27 11.74
CA LYS A 120 -5.51 5.40 12.69
C LYS A 120 -4.17 6.15 12.70
N SER A 121 -3.24 5.79 11.81
CA SER A 121 -1.88 6.31 11.80
C SER A 121 -1.77 7.71 11.20
N PHE A 122 -0.66 8.38 11.46
CA PHE A 122 -0.35 9.67 10.84
C PHE A 122 -0.16 9.54 9.32
N ALA A 123 0.33 8.40 8.83
CA ALA A 123 0.49 8.15 7.40
C ALA A 123 -0.87 8.09 6.68
N MET A 124 -1.86 7.44 7.32
CA MET A 124 -3.24 7.45 6.81
C MET A 124 -3.84 8.86 6.84
N LYS A 125 -3.69 9.59 7.95
CA LYS A 125 -4.15 11.00 8.04
C LYS A 125 -3.53 11.89 6.96
N PHE A 126 -2.23 11.73 6.70
CA PHE A 126 -1.53 12.46 5.64
C PHE A 126 -2.07 12.10 4.25
N MET A 127 -2.34 10.82 3.98
CA MET A 127 -2.95 10.38 2.73
C MET A 127 -4.34 11.02 2.56
N THR A 128 -5.22 10.90 3.55
CA THR A 128 -6.58 11.47 3.51
C THR A 128 -6.55 12.98 3.27
N LYS A 129 -5.61 13.72 3.88
CA LYS A 129 -5.45 15.16 3.66
C LYS A 129 -5.06 15.52 2.22
N ARG A 130 -4.37 14.62 1.52
CA ARG A 130 -3.99 14.79 0.11
C ARG A 130 -5.04 14.28 -0.86
N SER A 131 -6.07 13.60 -0.37
CA SER A 131 -7.16 13.10 -1.19
C SER A 131 -8.19 14.19 -1.45
N MET A 132 -8.91 14.08 -2.57
CA MET A 132 -10.13 14.84 -2.78
C MET A 132 -11.11 14.56 -1.63
N PRO A 133 -11.74 15.58 -1.02
CA PRO A 133 -12.66 15.40 0.09
C PRO A 133 -13.74 14.33 -0.22
N GLY A 134 -13.97 13.41 0.72
CA GLY A 134 -14.97 12.35 0.58
C GLY A 134 -14.57 11.15 -0.29
N THR A 135 -13.41 11.17 -0.96
CA THR A 135 -13.01 10.08 -1.87
C THR A 135 -12.17 8.98 -1.22
N ALA A 136 -11.50 9.30 -0.10
CA ALA A 136 -10.66 8.36 0.62
C ALA A 136 -11.51 7.35 1.40
N ASN A 137 -11.50 6.10 0.96
CA ASN A 137 -12.18 4.97 1.61
C ASN A 137 -11.22 3.80 1.75
N TYR A 138 -11.40 2.98 2.78
CA TYR A 138 -10.57 1.80 2.99
C TYR A 138 -11.39 0.64 3.54
N GLU A 139 -10.87 -0.55 3.33
CA GLU A 139 -11.31 -1.77 3.98
C GLU A 139 -10.11 -2.58 4.51
N ILE A 140 -10.39 -3.50 5.43
CA ILE A 140 -9.39 -4.41 5.98
C ILE A 140 -9.85 -5.84 5.74
N ILE A 141 -9.00 -6.61 5.07
CA ILE A 141 -9.25 -8.01 4.74
C ILE A 141 -8.40 -8.85 5.67
N ALA A 142 -9.04 -9.58 6.59
CA ALA A 142 -8.34 -10.41 7.57
C ALA A 142 -7.94 -11.77 6.97
N ASN A 143 -6.89 -12.37 7.52
CA ASN A 143 -6.39 -13.70 7.17
C ASN A 143 -6.08 -13.87 5.68
N LYS A 144 -5.57 -12.81 5.05
CA LYS A 144 -5.06 -12.82 3.69
C LYS A 144 -3.74 -12.07 3.63
N ASP A 145 -2.76 -12.68 2.97
CA ASP A 145 -1.57 -11.99 2.49
C ASP A 145 -1.82 -11.45 1.07
N LEU A 146 -0.96 -10.56 0.61
CA LEU A 146 -1.16 -9.83 -0.63
C LEU A 146 -1.11 -10.74 -1.86
N GLU A 147 -0.20 -11.70 -1.85
CA GLU A 147 -0.02 -12.67 -2.95
C GLU A 147 -1.26 -13.57 -3.10
N GLY A 148 -1.74 -14.15 -2.00
CA GLY A 148 -2.94 -14.97 -1.98
C GLY A 148 -4.19 -14.18 -2.36
N TYR A 149 -4.29 -12.90 -1.96
CA TYR A 149 -5.41 -12.06 -2.36
C TYR A 149 -5.38 -11.67 -3.84
N ILE A 150 -4.23 -11.24 -4.36
CA ILE A 150 -4.06 -10.94 -5.79
C ILE A 150 -4.34 -12.18 -6.64
N GLY A 151 -3.94 -13.38 -6.18
CA GLY A 151 -4.24 -14.64 -6.86
C GLY A 151 -5.74 -14.99 -6.94
N THR A 152 -6.61 -14.33 -6.17
CA THR A 152 -8.06 -14.46 -6.30
C THR A 152 -8.71 -13.49 -7.28
N LEU A 153 -7.96 -12.50 -7.78
CA LEU A 153 -8.47 -11.48 -8.70
C LEU A 153 -8.27 -11.91 -10.15
N GLU A 154 -9.16 -11.46 -11.03
CA GLU A 154 -9.00 -11.62 -12.48
C GLU A 154 -7.88 -10.71 -12.96
N ARG A 155 -6.80 -11.30 -13.47
CA ARG A 155 -5.75 -10.57 -14.17
C ARG A 155 -6.20 -10.24 -15.60
N LEU A 156 -6.03 -8.98 -15.99
CA LEU A 156 -6.30 -8.47 -17.33
C LEU A 156 -4.97 -8.29 -18.06
N GLY A 157 -4.70 -9.12 -19.07
CA GLY A 157 -3.39 -9.21 -19.74
C GLY A 157 -2.37 -10.02 -18.95
#